data_AF-A0A7C5VVN4-F1
#
_entry.id   AF-A0A7C5VVN4-F1
#
_cell.length_a   1.000
_cell.length_b   1.000
_cell.length_c   1.000
_cell.angle_alpha   90.00
_cell.angle_beta   90.00
_cell.angle_gamma   90.00
#
_symmetry.space_group_name_H-M   'P 1'
#
loop_
_entity.id
_entity.type
_entity.pdbx_description
1 polymer ?
#
loop_
_entity_poly.entity_id
_entity_poly.type
_entity_poly.pdbx_seq_one_letter_code
_entity_poly.pdbx_strand_id
1 'polypeptide(L)'
;MGDNIVLWIHIVAAAAFVGPQIFLSVVMPAVNLLDPPARVKVVRLLTSRFGWLGWGSVAVVVITGIENLRQTAALGVAIFDPDVRYMWVFIAKMALLALALVAVGLHSFVVGPRQIQLMEAAFVAGSNPGGLKAARGATVIFSALGLLTSLGILFLGVLLHDHSFSALPV
;
A
#
# COMPACT_ATOMS: atom_id res chain seq x y z
N MET A 1 6.91 -18.38 21.56
CA MET A 1 7.93 -17.57 20.86
C MET A 1 7.66 -17.45 19.37
N GLY A 2 7.26 -18.54 18.68
CA GLY A 2 6.94 -18.50 17.24
C GLY A 2 5.87 -17.48 16.84
N ASP A 3 4.81 -17.35 17.65
CA ASP A 3 3.69 -16.43 17.37
C ASP A 3 4.14 -14.97 17.27
N ASN A 4 4.98 -14.52 18.20
CA ASN A 4 5.54 -13.16 18.20
C ASN A 4 6.47 -12.92 17.00
N ILE A 5 7.14 -13.95 16.49
CA ILE A 5 8.01 -13.84 15.32
C ILE A 5 7.16 -13.63 14.06
N VAL A 6 6.05 -14.37 13.91
CA VAL A 6 5.14 -14.18 12.77
C VAL A 6 4.56 -12.77 12.76
N LEU A 7 4.08 -12.30 13.93
CA LEU A 7 3.58 -10.94 14.07
C LEU A 7 4.66 -9.90 13.74
N TRP A 8 5.88 -10.08 14.24
CA TRP A 8 7.00 -9.18 13.94
C TRP A 8 7.30 -9.13 12.44
N ILE A 9 7.39 -10.28 11.76
CA ILE A 9 7.60 -10.33 10.30
C ILE A 9 6.45 -9.64 9.57
N HIS A 10 5.20 -9.83 10.01
CA HIS A 10 4.04 -9.16 9.43
C HIS A 10 4.16 -7.63 9.52
N ILE A 11 4.56 -7.10 10.69
CA ILE A 11 4.73 -5.67 10.92
C ILE A 11 5.88 -5.12 10.06
N VAL A 12 7.01 -5.83 9.98
CA VAL A 12 8.15 -5.44 9.14
C VAL A 12 7.76 -5.40 7.66
N ALA A 13 7.04 -6.41 7.18
CA ALA A 13 6.56 -6.45 5.80
C ALA A 13 5.53 -5.35 5.53
N ALA A 14 4.62 -5.08 6.46
CA ALA A 14 3.68 -3.96 6.34
C ALA A 14 4.43 -2.61 6.29
N ALA A 15 5.45 -2.42 7.13
CA ALA A 15 6.30 -1.23 7.08
C ALA A 15 7.06 -1.10 5.75
N ALA A 16 7.57 -2.21 5.20
CA ALA A 16 8.22 -2.23 3.89
C ALA A 16 7.26 -1.95 2.73
N PHE A 17 5.97 -2.26 2.87
CA PHE A 17 4.93 -1.93 1.90
C PHE A 17 4.50 -0.46 1.95
N VAL A 18 4.33 0.10 3.16
CA VAL A 18 3.84 1.47 3.36
C VAL A 18 4.97 2.51 3.26
N GLY A 19 6.17 2.16 3.72
CA GLY A 19 7.34 3.03 3.76
C GLY A 19 7.64 3.72 2.42
N PRO A 20 7.70 3.00 1.28
CA PRO A 20 7.91 3.61 -0.02
C PRO A 20 6.84 4.62 -0.42
N GLN A 21 5.59 4.42 -0.03
CA GLN A 21 4.50 5.34 -0.35
C GLN A 21 4.70 6.69 0.34
N ILE A 22 5.05 6.65 1.63
CA ILE A 22 5.40 7.84 2.42
C ILE A 22 6.66 8.50 1.84
N PHE A 23 7.73 7.72 1.66
CA PHE A 23 9.01 8.23 1.14
C PHE A 23 8.84 8.92 -0.22
N LEU A 24 8.17 8.28 -1.17
CA LEU A 24 7.95 8.85 -2.50
C LEU A 24 7.05 10.08 -2.44
N SER A 25 6.04 10.14 -1.56
CA SER A 25 5.22 11.35 -1.41
C SER A 25 6.04 12.59 -1.04
N VAL A 26 7.10 12.42 -0.24
CA VAL A 26 8.00 13.49 0.20
C VAL A 26 9.09 13.81 -0.82
N VAL A 27 9.63 12.79 -1.50
CA VAL A 27 10.76 12.93 -2.42
C VAL A 27 10.33 13.40 -3.82
N MET A 28 9.12 13.05 -4.26
CA MET A 28 8.65 13.41 -5.61
C MET A 28 8.64 14.92 -5.91
N PRO A 29 8.31 15.84 -4.98
CA PRO A 29 8.50 17.28 -5.17
C PRO A 29 9.94 17.67 -5.51
N ALA A 30 10.94 17.11 -4.81
CA ALA A 30 12.35 17.38 -5.09
C ALA A 30 12.79 16.83 -6.45
N VAL A 31 12.28 15.66 -6.83
CA VAL A 31 12.52 15.05 -8.16
C VAL A 31 11.97 15.93 -9.30
N ASN A 32 10.96 16.75 -9.05
CA ASN A 32 10.43 17.67 -10.05
C ASN A 32 11.35 18.87 -10.34
N LEU A 33 12.40 19.09 -9.54
CA LEU A 33 13.41 20.13 -9.77
C LEU A 33 14.49 19.70 -10.78
N LEU A 34 14.56 18.40 -11.10
CA LEU A 34 15.53 17.86 -12.05
C LEU A 34 15.14 18.21 -13.49
N ASP A 35 16.15 18.31 -14.35
CA ASP A 35 15.96 18.42 -15.80
C ASP A 35 15.10 17.26 -16.32
N PRO A 36 14.26 17.48 -17.35
CA PRO A 36 13.30 16.47 -17.81
C PRO A 36 13.90 15.07 -18.08
N PRO A 37 15.08 14.92 -18.73
CA PRO A 37 15.69 13.61 -18.95
C PRO A 37 16.13 12.93 -17.65
N ALA A 38 16.73 13.69 -16.73
CA ALA A 38 17.17 13.18 -15.44
C ALA A 38 15.96 12.78 -14.57
N ARG A 39 14.91 13.60 -14.59
CA ARG A 39 13.65 13.35 -13.88
C ARG A 39 13.02 12.02 -14.30
N VAL A 40 12.85 11.77 -15.60
CA VAL A 40 12.29 10.50 -16.11
C VAL A 40 13.10 9.31 -15.64
N LYS A 41 14.44 9.38 -15.76
CA LYS A 41 15.35 8.30 -15.35
C LYS A 41 15.24 8.00 -13.85
N VAL A 42 15.23 9.04 -13.00
CA VAL A 42 15.11 8.89 -11.54
C VAL A 42 13.76 8.31 -11.16
N VAL A 43 12.65 8.84 -11.69
CA VAL A 43 11.30 8.32 -11.42
C VAL A 43 11.23 6.84 -11.77
N ARG A 44 11.67 6.45 -12.98
CA ARG A 44 11.63 5.04 -13.43
C ARG A 44 12.44 4.11 -12.54
N LEU A 45 13.62 4.56 -12.08
CA LEU A 45 14.47 3.78 -11.18
C LEU A 45 13.79 3.59 -9.81
N LEU A 46 13.30 4.69 -9.21
CA LEU A 46 12.64 4.66 -7.91
C LEU A 46 11.39 3.78 -7.93
N THR A 47 10.50 3.99 -8.91
CA THR A 47 9.23 3.24 -8.98
C THR A 47 9.45 1.76 -9.28
N SER A 48 10.47 1.40 -10.06
CA SER A 48 10.80 -0.01 -10.31
C SER A 48 11.31 -0.73 -9.06
N ARG A 49 12.28 -0.14 -8.35
CA ARG A 49 12.88 -0.75 -7.15
C ARG A 49 11.87 -0.87 -6.02
N PHE A 50 11.12 0.21 -5.75
CA PHE A 50 10.08 0.17 -4.73
C PHE A 50 8.87 -0.65 -5.15
N GLY A 51 8.58 -0.79 -6.45
CA GLY A 51 7.56 -1.70 -6.94
C GLY A 51 7.85 -3.16 -6.57
N TRP A 52 9.07 -3.63 -6.81
CA TRP A 52 9.49 -4.98 -6.39
C TRP A 52 9.42 -5.18 -4.87
N LEU A 53 9.92 -4.21 -4.10
CA LEU A 53 9.82 -4.26 -2.65
C LEU A 53 8.36 -4.31 -2.18
N GLY A 54 7.49 -3.50 -2.77
CA GLY A 54 6.07 -3.43 -2.44
C GLY A 54 5.36 -4.76 -2.70
N TRP A 55 5.46 -5.31 -3.91
CA TRP A 55 4.81 -6.59 -4.24
C TRP A 55 5.37 -7.77 -3.45
N GLY A 56 6.69 -7.80 -3.21
CA GLY A 56 7.29 -8.79 -2.32
C GLY A 56 6.76 -8.67 -0.89
N SER A 57 6.61 -7.45 -0.38
CA SER A 57 6.04 -7.21 0.96
C SER A 57 4.58 -7.63 1.05
N VAL A 58 3.77 -7.40 0.01
CA VAL A 58 2.37 -7.87 -0.05
C VAL A 58 2.31 -9.39 0.12
N ALA A 59 3.14 -10.14 -0.59
CA ALA A 59 3.16 -11.61 -0.47
C ALA A 59 3.45 -12.05 0.97
N VAL A 60 4.45 -11.42 1.62
CA VAL A 60 4.79 -11.72 3.02
C VAL A 60 3.66 -11.33 3.98
N VAL A 61 3.03 -10.16 3.80
CA VAL A 61 1.89 -9.71 4.62
C VAL A 61 0.70 -10.67 4.52
N VAL A 62 0.40 -11.19 3.33
CA VAL A 62 -0.69 -12.16 3.13
C VAL A 62 -0.39 -13.47 3.87
N ILE A 63 0.80 -14.04 3.66
CA ILE A 63 1.19 -15.32 4.30
C ILE A 63 1.17 -15.19 5.82
N THR A 64 1.83 -14.16 6.35
CA THR A 64 1.88 -13.93 7.80
C THR A 64 0.53 -13.51 8.38
N GLY A 65 -0.32 -12.84 7.60
CA GLY A 65 -1.68 -12.47 8.02
C GLY A 65 -2.58 -13.67 8.22
N ILE A 66 -2.49 -14.68 7.35
CA ILE A 66 -3.20 -15.96 7.49
C ILE A 66 -2.76 -16.66 8.78
N GLU A 67 -1.46 -16.71 9.03
CA GLU A 67 -0.92 -17.38 10.22
C GLU A 67 -1.28 -16.62 11.51
N ASN A 68 -1.25 -15.29 11.53
CA ASN A 68 -1.73 -14.49 12.66
C ASN A 68 -3.22 -14.73 12.96
N LEU A 69 -4.05 -14.88 11.93
CA LEU A 69 -5.48 -15.21 12.08
C LEU A 69 -5.66 -16.60 12.71
N ARG A 70 -4.90 -17.59 12.23
CA ARG A 70 -4.90 -18.97 12.77
C ARG A 70 -4.49 -19.00 14.24
N GLN A 71 -3.44 -18.26 14.60
CA GLN A 71 -2.98 -18.13 15.98
C GLN A 71 -4.03 -17.45 16.86
N THR A 72 -4.68 -16.39 16.37
CA THR A 72 -5.76 -15.71 17.10
C THR A 72 -6.94 -16.65 17.38
N ALA A 73 -7.35 -17.45 16.39
CA ALA A 73 -8.38 -18.47 16.57
C ALA A 73 -7.96 -19.54 17.60
N ALA A 74 -6.70 -19.95 17.60
CA ALA A 74 -6.17 -20.93 18.55
C ALA A 74 -6.16 -20.43 20.00
N LEU A 75 -6.16 -19.10 20.21
CA LEU A 75 -6.31 -18.46 21.53
C LEU A 75 -7.77 -18.41 22.02
N GLY A 76 -8.73 -18.93 21.24
CA GLY A 76 -10.14 -18.97 21.60
C GLY A 76 -10.92 -17.69 21.29
N VAL A 77 -10.34 -16.75 20.55
CA VAL A 77 -11.08 -15.56 20.07
C VAL A 77 -12.09 -16.01 19.01
N ALA A 78 -13.35 -15.60 19.18
CA ALA A 78 -14.43 -15.93 18.25
C ALA A 78 -14.36 -15.07 16.97
N ILE A 79 -13.37 -15.36 16.11
CA ILE A 79 -13.00 -14.52 14.96
C ILE A 79 -14.08 -14.38 13.87
N PHE A 80 -15.06 -15.29 13.84
CA PHE A 80 -16.18 -15.30 12.88
C PHE A 80 -17.55 -15.12 13.56
N ASP A 81 -17.55 -14.65 14.80
CA ASP A 81 -18.77 -14.36 15.54
C ASP A 81 -19.26 -12.94 15.23
N PRO A 82 -20.47 -12.76 14.66
CA PRO A 82 -21.01 -11.45 14.35
C PRO A 82 -21.29 -10.59 15.59
N ASP A 83 -21.41 -11.20 16.77
CA ASP A 83 -21.61 -10.50 18.03
C ASP A 83 -20.31 -9.96 18.61
N VAL A 84 -19.14 -10.28 18.02
CA VAL A 84 -17.82 -9.85 18.48
C VAL A 84 -17.19 -8.83 17.53
N ARG A 85 -16.62 -7.75 18.10
CA ARG A 85 -16.02 -6.65 17.33
C ARG A 85 -14.91 -7.10 16.37
N TYR A 86 -14.18 -8.15 16.74
CA TYR A 86 -13.09 -8.72 15.93
C TYR A 86 -13.52 -8.96 14.47
N MET A 87 -14.69 -9.58 14.25
CA MET A 87 -15.16 -9.92 12.91
C MET A 87 -15.32 -8.66 12.05
N TRP A 88 -15.94 -7.61 12.59
CA TRP A 88 -16.21 -6.37 11.87
C TRP A 88 -14.94 -5.56 11.58
N VAL A 89 -14.01 -5.49 12.54
CA VAL A 89 -12.70 -4.86 12.34
C VAL A 89 -11.91 -5.63 11.27
N PHE A 90 -11.98 -6.96 11.29
CA PHE A 90 -11.32 -7.80 10.29
C PHE A 90 -11.92 -7.59 8.88
N ILE A 91 -13.26 -7.58 8.74
CA ILE A 91 -13.94 -7.31 7.48
C ILE A 91 -13.55 -5.94 6.94
N ALA A 92 -13.57 -4.90 7.79
CA ALA A 92 -13.15 -3.55 7.39
C ALA A 92 -11.68 -3.53 6.91
N LYS A 93 -10.79 -4.25 7.61
CA LYS A 93 -9.38 -4.37 7.23
C LYS A 93 -9.23 -5.05 5.87
N MET A 94 -9.97 -6.13 5.62
CA MET A 94 -9.93 -6.85 4.35
C MET A 94 -10.53 -6.04 3.20
N ALA A 95 -11.58 -5.26 3.44
CA ALA A 95 -12.15 -4.34 2.46
C ALA A 95 -11.16 -3.23 2.09
N LEU A 96 -10.48 -2.63 3.08
CA LEU A 96 -9.42 -1.66 2.83
C LEU A 96 -8.23 -2.28 2.12
N LEU A 97 -7.84 -3.51 2.46
CA LEU A 97 -6.77 -4.24 1.76
C LEU A 97 -7.11 -4.46 0.29
N ALA A 98 -8.32 -4.91 -0.02
CA ALA A 98 -8.77 -5.07 -1.41
C ALA A 98 -8.72 -3.74 -2.17
N LEU A 99 -9.23 -2.66 -1.56
CA LEU A 99 -9.19 -1.32 -2.15
C LEU A 99 -7.75 -0.83 -2.36
N ALA A 100 -6.87 -1.04 -1.38
CA ALA A 100 -5.45 -0.69 -1.46
C ALA A 100 -4.76 -1.41 -2.61
N LEU A 101 -4.97 -2.73 -2.73
CA LEU A 101 -4.36 -3.54 -3.80
C LEU A 101 -4.86 -3.14 -5.18
N VAL A 102 -6.15 -2.82 -5.32
CA VAL A 102 -6.70 -2.28 -6.58
C VAL A 102 -6.08 -0.92 -6.90
N ALA A 103 -6.04 0.01 -5.93
CA ALA A 103 -5.48 1.34 -6.14
C ALA A 103 -3.99 1.29 -6.49
N VAL A 104 -3.20 0.52 -5.73
CA VAL A 104 -1.76 0.34 -5.95
C VAL A 104 -1.49 -0.43 -7.24
N GLY A 105 -2.31 -1.43 -7.58
CA GLY A 105 -2.21 -2.17 -8.84
C GLY A 105 -2.47 -1.28 -10.05
N LEU A 106 -3.57 -0.53 -10.05
CA LEU A 106 -3.88 0.44 -11.10
C LEU A 106 -2.79 1.51 -11.21
N HIS A 107 -2.30 2.01 -10.08
CA HIS A 107 -1.20 2.97 -10.05
C HIS A 107 0.08 2.40 -10.67
N SER A 108 0.47 1.19 -10.28
CA SER A 108 1.75 0.58 -10.65
C SER A 108 1.80 0.10 -12.09
N PHE A 109 0.69 -0.45 -12.60
CA PHE A 109 0.67 -1.12 -13.90
C PHE A 109 0.00 -0.30 -15.01
N VAL A 110 -0.86 0.66 -14.68
CA VAL A 110 -1.62 1.42 -15.68
C VAL A 110 -1.24 2.90 -15.65
N VAL A 111 -1.41 3.56 -14.50
CA VAL A 111 -1.28 5.02 -14.39
C VAL A 111 0.18 5.47 -14.44
N GLY A 112 1.06 4.81 -13.68
CA GLY A 112 2.49 5.11 -13.61
C GLY A 112 3.20 4.96 -14.96
N PRO A 113 3.11 3.80 -15.65
CA PRO A 113 3.71 3.62 -16.97
C PRO A 113 3.20 4.63 -18.00
N ARG A 114 1.89 4.92 -18.00
CA ARG A 114 1.30 5.93 -18.89
C ARG A 114 1.86 7.34 -18.63
N GLN A 115 2.04 7.72 -17.36
CA GLN A 115 2.64 9.02 -17.04
C GLN A 115 4.09 9.12 -17.55
N ILE A 116 4.90 8.06 -17.37
CA ILE A 116 6.29 8.04 -17.84
C ILE A 116 6.35 8.15 -19.36
N GLN A 117 5.52 7.38 -20.09
CA GLN A 117 5.43 7.45 -21.55
C GLN A 117 5.06 8.85 -22.05
N LEU A 118 4.08 9.50 -21.41
CA LEU A 118 3.68 10.88 -21.77
C LEU A 118 4.78 11.90 -21.44
N MET A 119 5.58 11.67 -20.39
CA MET A 119 6.73 12.52 -20.07
C MET A 119 7.85 12.36 -21.11
N GLU A 120 8.13 11.13 -21.54
CA GLU A 120 9.10 10.85 -22.61
C GLU A 120 8.65 11.45 -23.95
N ALA A 121 7.36 11.31 -24.31
CA ALA A 121 6.81 11.91 -25.52
C ALA A 121 6.87 13.44 -25.50
N ALA A 122 6.63 14.08 -24.34
CA ALA A 122 6.73 15.53 -24.20
C ALA A 122 8.15 16.05 -24.47
N PHE A 123 9.15 15.28 -24.05
CA PHE A 123 10.55 15.61 -24.28
C PHE A 123 10.89 15.51 -25.78
N VAL A 124 10.52 14.41 -26.44
CA VAL A 124 10.80 14.20 -27.87
C VAL A 124 10.09 15.23 -28.75
N ALA A 125 8.83 15.55 -28.44
CA ALA A 125 8.03 16.47 -29.24
C ALA A 125 8.27 17.96 -28.94
N GLY A 126 9.08 18.30 -27.92
CA GLY A 126 9.29 19.68 -27.46
C GLY A 126 8.01 20.41 -27.02
N SER A 127 6.91 19.68 -26.81
CA SER A 127 5.58 20.22 -26.50
C SER A 127 4.85 19.27 -25.55
N ASN A 128 3.93 19.80 -24.74
CA ASN A 128 3.18 18.98 -23.79
C ASN A 128 2.09 18.16 -24.51
N PRO A 129 2.15 16.82 -24.48
CA PRO A 129 1.12 16.00 -25.09
C PRO A 129 -0.19 16.13 -24.31
N GLY A 130 -1.30 16.10 -25.04
CA GLY A 130 -2.64 16.04 -24.47
C GLY A 130 -2.74 14.91 -23.43
N GLY A 131 -3.33 15.19 -22.28
CA GLY A 131 -3.54 14.20 -21.22
C GLY A 131 -2.42 14.05 -20.18
N LEU A 132 -1.26 14.71 -20.32
CA LEU A 132 -0.20 14.65 -19.29
C LEU A 132 -0.68 15.21 -17.94
N LYS A 133 -1.47 16.29 -17.94
CA LYS A 133 -2.07 16.85 -16.72
C LYS A 133 -3.04 15.86 -16.06
N ALA A 134 -3.86 15.18 -16.85
CA ALA A 134 -4.79 14.16 -16.36
C ALA A 134 -4.04 12.94 -15.79
N ALA A 135 -2.98 12.48 -16.46
CA ALA A 135 -2.15 11.38 -15.96
C ALA A 135 -1.49 11.72 -14.62
N ARG A 136 -0.97 12.95 -14.46
CA ARG A 136 -0.44 13.42 -13.17
C ARG A 136 -1.51 13.46 -12.08
N GLY A 137 -2.71 13.97 -12.40
CA GLY A 137 -3.83 13.99 -11.47
C GLY A 137 -4.23 12.58 -11.02
N ALA A 138 -4.37 11.65 -11.96
CA ALA A 138 -4.64 10.24 -11.67
C ALA A 138 -3.56 9.63 -10.77
N THR A 139 -2.27 9.88 -11.05
CA THR A 139 -1.16 9.43 -10.20
C THR A 139 -1.34 9.91 -8.76
N VAL A 140 -1.57 11.20 -8.54
CA VAL A 140 -1.75 11.76 -7.20
C VAL A 140 -2.92 11.10 -6.48
N ILE A 141 -4.07 10.94 -7.16
CA ILE A 141 -5.27 10.34 -6.57
C ILE A 141 -5.01 8.89 -6.16
N PHE A 142 -4.48 8.06 -7.06
CA PHE A 142 -4.25 6.64 -6.76
C PHE A 142 -3.14 6.44 -5.72
N SER A 143 -2.08 7.26 -5.74
CA SER A 143 -1.04 7.22 -4.70
C SER A 143 -1.60 7.63 -3.33
N ALA A 144 -2.41 8.70 -3.26
CA ALA A 144 -3.04 9.14 -2.02
C ALA A 144 -4.05 8.11 -1.49
N LEU A 145 -4.88 7.55 -2.36
CA LEU A 145 -5.83 6.50 -2.00
C LEU A 145 -5.11 5.25 -1.47
N GLY A 146 -4.05 4.80 -2.15
CA GLY A 146 -3.21 3.70 -1.70
C GLY A 146 -2.59 3.96 -0.31
N LEU A 147 -2.09 5.17 -0.07
CA LEU A 147 -1.51 5.53 1.23
C LEU A 147 -2.57 5.59 2.33
N LEU A 148 -3.69 6.27 2.11
CA LEU A 148 -4.75 6.42 3.11
C LEU A 148 -5.34 5.06 3.51
N THR A 149 -5.63 4.22 2.53
CA THR A 149 -6.10 2.85 2.78
C THR A 149 -5.05 2.03 3.54
N SER A 150 -3.77 2.15 3.19
CA SER A 150 -2.68 1.49 3.90
C SER A 150 -2.58 1.91 5.37
N LEU A 151 -2.69 3.21 5.65
CA LEU A 151 -2.71 3.73 7.03
C LEU A 151 -3.93 3.22 7.80
N GLY A 152 -5.10 3.17 7.15
CA GLY A 152 -6.30 2.56 7.72
C GLY A 152 -6.11 1.07 8.06
N ILE A 153 -5.49 0.29 7.17
CA ILE A 153 -5.16 -1.12 7.41
C ILE A 153 -4.24 -1.29 8.63
N LEU A 154 -3.22 -0.43 8.77
CA LEU A 154 -2.32 -0.46 9.93
C LEU A 154 -3.07 -0.17 11.22
N PHE A 155 -3.92 0.87 11.23
CA PHE A 155 -4.74 1.21 12.39
C PHE A 155 -5.70 0.07 12.78
N LEU A 156 -6.41 -0.52 11.82
CA LEU A 156 -7.27 -1.68 12.07
C LEU A 156 -6.46 -2.90 12.53
N GLY A 157 -5.21 -3.04 12.09
CA GLY A 157 -4.28 -4.04 12.60
C GLY A 157 -3.98 -3.88 14.10
N VAL A 158 -3.82 -2.64 14.57
CA VAL A 158 -3.67 -2.34 16.00
C VAL A 158 -4.93 -2.73 16.77
N LEU A 159 -6.10 -2.36 16.27
CA LEU A 159 -7.37 -2.70 16.91
C LEU A 159 -7.60 -4.22 17.00
N LEU A 160 -7.23 -4.99 15.97
CA LEU A 160 -7.34 -6.45 16.01
C LEU A 160 -6.41 -7.08 17.06
N HIS A 161 -5.20 -6.53 17.21
CA HIS A 161 -4.23 -7.04 18.18
C HIS A 161 -4.57 -6.67 19.62
N ASP A 162 -5.27 -5.56 19.85
CA ASP A 162 -5.77 -5.19 21.17
C ASP A 162 -7.02 -6.01 21.54
N HIS A 163 -6.80 -7.15 22.19
CA HIS A 163 -7.88 -8.03 22.65
C HIS A 163 -8.76 -7.39 23.75
N SER A 164 -8.27 -6.35 24.45
CA SER A 164 -9.12 -5.62 25.41
C SER A 164 -10.24 -4.83 24.71
N PHE A 165 -10.06 -4.54 23.42
CA PHE A 165 -11.06 -3.93 22.56
C PHE A 165 -11.74 -4.92 21.61
N SER A 166 -10.96 -5.75 20.90
CA SER A 166 -11.47 -6.57 19.79
C SER A 166 -12.27 -7.80 20.23
N ALA A 167 -12.04 -8.34 21.43
CA ALA A 167 -12.77 -9.48 21.96
C ALA A 167 -14.09 -9.10 22.65
N LEU A 168 -14.41 -7.80 22.73
CA LEU A 168 -15.66 -7.32 23.30
C LEU A 168 -16.84 -7.50 22.32
N PRO A 169 -18.08 -7.59 22.86
CA PRO A 169 -19.27 -7.61 22.03
C PRO A 169 -19.48 -6.29 21.28
N VAL A 170 -20.16 -6.35 20.14
CA VAL A 170 -20.52 -5.20 19.29
C VAL A 170 -21.51 -4.28 19.99
#